data_AF-H5TIC6-F1
#
_entry.id   AF-H5TIC6-F1
#
_cell.length_a   1.000
_cell.length_b   1.000
_cell.length_c   1.000
_cell.angle_alpha   90.00
_cell.angle_beta   90.00
_cell.angle_gamma   90.00
#
_symmetry.space_group_name_H-M   'P 1'
#
loop_
_entity.id
_entity.type
_entity.pdbx_description
1 polymer ?
#
loop_
_entity_poly.entity_id
_entity_poly.type
_entity_poly.pdbx_seq_one_letter_code
_entity_poly.pdbx_strand_id
1 'polypeptide(L)'
;MGADSSGCAAEDTIGEPAGICYDQRGLAGRIAILLNTARDDVFSRANELPEETCRVVILDDTPNPMLELFVHPVGRADIVIPVDHRQLALEPRR
;
A
#
# COMPACT_ATOMS: atom_id res chain seq x y z
N MET A 1 23.79 14.08 21.76
CA MET A 1 22.73 14.52 20.83
C MET A 1 22.89 13.68 19.58
N GLY A 2 22.07 12.66 19.43
CA GLY A 2 22.13 11.70 18.33
C GLY A 2 21.04 10.68 18.59
N ALA A 3 19.83 10.99 18.10
CA ALA A 3 18.72 10.06 18.17
C ALA A 3 18.95 8.98 17.13
N ASP A 4 19.26 7.80 17.63
CA ASP A 4 19.10 6.51 17.01
C ASP A 4 17.60 6.24 16.77
N SER A 5 17.07 6.72 15.65
CA SER A 5 15.78 6.22 15.16
C SER A 5 16.00 4.92 14.39
N SER A 6 16.47 3.90 15.12
CA SER A 6 16.50 2.51 14.69
C SER A 6 15.34 1.81 15.39
N GLY A 7 14.27 1.53 14.65
CA GLY A 7 13.07 0.96 15.25
C GLY A 7 11.91 0.74 14.29
N CYS A 8 12.16 0.27 13.07
CA CYS A 8 11.14 -0.53 12.40
C CYS A 8 11.14 -1.88 13.14
N ALA A 9 10.41 -1.96 14.25
CA ALA A 9 10.19 -3.21 14.96
C ALA A 9 9.45 -4.15 14.01
N ALA A 10 10.20 -5.08 13.41
CA ALA A 10 9.65 -6.28 12.83
C ALA A 10 9.26 -7.19 13.99
N GLU A 11 8.10 -6.91 14.61
CA GLU A 11 7.48 -7.87 15.50
C GLU A 11 6.75 -8.91 14.64
N ASP A 12 7.34 -10.09 14.61
CA ASP A 12 6.84 -11.34 14.06
C ASP A 12 5.52 -11.72 14.76
N THR A 13 4.42 -11.09 14.33
CA THR A 13 3.06 -11.44 14.75
C THR A 13 2.39 -12.17 13.60
N ILE A 14 1.86 -13.35 13.89
CA ILE A 14 1.16 -14.20 12.93
C ILE A 14 -0.03 -13.41 12.33
N GLY A 15 0.12 -12.93 11.09
CA GLY A 15 -0.99 -12.78 10.15
C GLY A 15 -1.75 -11.45 10.10
N GLU A 16 -1.19 -10.33 10.54
CA GLU A 16 -1.74 -9.00 10.23
C GLU A 16 -0.99 -8.36 9.06
N PRO A 17 -1.68 -7.73 8.09
CA PRO A 17 -1.02 -7.15 6.94
C PRO A 17 -0.20 -5.93 7.41
N ALA A 18 1.09 -5.92 7.08
CA ALA A 18 2.01 -4.90 7.57
C ALA A 18 1.79 -3.57 6.83
N GLY A 19 1.49 -2.50 7.56
CA GLY A 19 1.37 -1.16 6.97
C GLY A 19 2.63 -0.77 6.19
N ILE A 20 2.45 -0.02 5.11
CA ILE A 20 3.56 0.41 4.24
C ILE A 20 4.09 1.77 4.72
N CYS A 21 5.41 1.93 4.74
CA CYS A 21 6.05 3.25 4.94
C CYS A 21 6.27 3.95 3.59
N TYR A 22 6.12 5.28 3.54
CA TYR A 22 6.21 6.05 2.29
C TYR A 22 7.57 5.96 1.58
N ASP A 23 8.66 5.75 2.33
CA ASP A 23 10.03 5.63 1.84
C ASP A 23 10.49 4.17 1.70
N GLN A 24 9.58 3.22 1.91
CA GLN A 24 9.86 1.81 1.82
C GLN A 24 10.15 1.40 0.37
N ARG A 25 11.24 0.67 0.19
CA ARG A 25 11.72 0.20 -1.13
C ARG A 25 11.51 -1.30 -1.31
N GLY A 26 11.54 -1.74 -2.57
CA GLY A 26 11.35 -3.13 -2.96
C GLY A 26 9.87 -3.55 -2.91
N LEU A 27 8.95 -2.61 -3.10
CA LEU A 27 7.51 -2.87 -3.12
C LEU A 27 6.97 -3.15 -4.53
N ALA A 28 7.64 -2.65 -5.57
CA ALA A 28 7.23 -2.93 -6.95
C ALA A 28 7.09 -4.44 -7.21
N GLY A 29 5.96 -4.83 -7.81
CA GLY A 29 5.56 -6.21 -8.06
C GLY A 29 4.96 -6.96 -6.85
N ARG A 30 4.90 -6.33 -5.66
CA ARG A 30 4.31 -6.96 -4.46
C ARG A 30 2.82 -6.72 -4.39
N ILE A 31 2.13 -7.68 -3.77
CA ILE A 31 0.70 -7.57 -3.48
C ILE A 31 0.52 -6.83 -2.16
N ALA A 32 -0.39 -5.87 -2.18
CA ALA A 32 -0.90 -5.17 -1.01
C ALA A 32 -2.41 -5.34 -0.91
N ILE A 33 -2.90 -5.24 0.32
CA ILE A 33 -4.29 -5.25 0.72
C ILE A 33 -4.72 -3.81 0.94
N LEU A 34 -5.90 -3.45 0.44
CA LEU A 34 -6.53 -2.17 0.75
C LEU A 34 -7.14 -2.21 2.15
N LEU A 35 -6.64 -1.35 3.04
CA LEU A 35 -7.03 -1.28 4.45
C LEU A 35 -8.31 -0.49 4.68
N ASN A 36 -8.52 0.58 3.91
CA ASN A 36 -9.64 1.49 4.09
C ASN A 36 -10.34 1.72 2.76
N THR A 37 -11.47 1.06 2.57
CA THR A 37 -12.37 1.23 1.42
C THR A 37 -13.55 2.14 1.74
N ALA A 38 -13.50 2.89 2.85
CA ALA A 38 -14.55 3.84 3.20
C ALA A 38 -14.71 4.85 2.05
N ARG A 39 -15.80 4.70 1.29
CA ARG A 39 -16.12 5.53 0.11
C ARG A 39 -16.21 7.00 0.40
N ASP A 40 -16.36 7.35 1.67
CA ASP A 40 -16.55 8.72 2.12
C ASP A 40 -15.22 9.50 2.22
N ASP A 41 -14.07 8.81 2.06
CA ASP A 41 -12.79 9.50 1.88
C ASP A 41 -12.71 10.09 0.47
N VAL A 42 -13.21 11.32 0.32
CA VAL A 42 -13.18 12.10 -0.93
C VAL A 42 -11.76 12.40 -1.43
N PHE A 43 -10.74 12.24 -0.58
CA PHE A 43 -9.35 12.38 -0.98
C PHE A 43 -8.74 11.06 -1.45
N SER A 44 -9.40 9.92 -1.18
CA SER A 44 -8.96 8.62 -1.64
C SER A 44 -9.40 8.36 -3.07
N ARG A 45 -8.42 8.14 -3.94
CA ARG A 45 -8.63 7.57 -5.28
C ARG A 45 -8.82 6.06 -5.26
N ALA A 46 -8.71 5.39 -4.10
CA ALA A 46 -9.02 3.97 -3.99
C ALA A 46 -10.48 3.64 -4.38
N ASN A 47 -11.37 4.64 -4.30
CA ASN A 47 -12.77 4.52 -4.73
C ASN A 47 -12.95 4.37 -6.26
N GLU A 48 -11.91 4.65 -7.05
CA GLU A 48 -11.91 4.42 -8.50
C GLU A 48 -11.63 2.95 -8.84
N LEU A 49 -11.19 2.14 -7.87
CA LEU A 49 -11.04 0.70 -8.05
C LEU A 49 -12.41 0.02 -8.09
N PRO A 50 -12.56 -1.10 -8.83
CA PRO A 50 -13.78 -1.90 -8.81
C PRO A 50 -14.20 -2.26 -7.36
N GLU A 51 -15.51 -2.27 -7.09
CA GLU A 51 -16.09 -2.34 -5.73
C GLU A 51 -15.66 -3.57 -4.90
N GLU A 52 -15.12 -4.61 -5.55
CA GLU A 52 -14.64 -5.86 -4.94
C GLU A 52 -13.10 -5.95 -4.86
N THR A 53 -12.39 -4.87 -5.19
CA THR A 53 -10.92 -4.85 -5.18
C THR A 53 -10.41 -4.74 -3.76
N CYS A 54 -9.95 -5.87 -3.22
CA CYS A 54 -9.28 -5.90 -1.92
C CYS A 54 -7.75 -6.06 -2.04
N ARG A 55 -7.27 -6.55 -3.19
CA ARG A 55 -5.86 -6.88 -3.45
C ARG A 55 -5.38 -6.14 -4.68
N VAL A 56 -4.25 -5.47 -4.53
CA VAL A 56 -3.62 -4.69 -5.59
C VAL A 56 -2.15 -5.04 -5.70
N VAL A 57 -1.58 -4.88 -6.89
CA VAL A 57 -0.16 -5.01 -7.14
C VAL A 57 0.43 -3.60 -7.17
N ILE A 58 1.48 -3.38 -6.39
CA ILE A 58 2.25 -2.14 -6.40
C ILE A 58 3.12 -2.12 -7.66
N LEU A 59 3.01 -1.08 -8.46
CA LEU A 59 3.75 -0.91 -9.71
C LEU A 59 5.04 -0.13 -9.51
N ASP A 60 4.95 0.95 -8.74
CA ASP A 60 6.05 1.89 -8.52
C ASP A 60 6.06 2.31 -7.05
N ASP A 61 7.23 2.15 -6.42
CA ASP A 61 7.53 2.51 -5.04
C ASP A 61 8.45 3.73 -4.95
N THR A 62 8.58 4.47 -6.04
CA THR A 62 9.22 5.77 -6.08
C THR A 62 8.35 6.78 -5.31
N PRO A 63 8.90 7.46 -4.29
CA PRO A 63 8.15 8.46 -3.54
C PRO A 63 7.65 9.58 -4.45
N ASN A 64 6.36 9.89 -4.39
CA ASN A 64 5.78 11.07 -5.02
C ASN A 64 5.36 12.11 -3.98
N PRO A 65 5.20 13.39 -4.36
CA PRO A 65 4.83 14.46 -3.42
C PRO A 65 3.49 14.26 -2.72
N MET A 66 2.64 13.40 -3.27
CA MET A 66 1.31 13.07 -2.74
C MET A 66 1.34 11.86 -1.79
N LEU A 67 2.51 11.23 -1.59
CA LEU A 67 2.69 10.03 -0.76
C LEU A 67 1.85 8.83 -1.22
N GLU A 68 1.56 8.76 -2.52
CA GLU A 68 0.77 7.69 -3.15
C GLU A 68 1.68 6.60 -3.72
N LEU A 69 1.15 5.39 -3.88
CA LEU A 69 1.73 4.31 -4.65
C LEU A 69 0.85 4.02 -5.86
N PHE A 70 1.45 3.83 -7.02
CA PHE A 70 0.70 3.40 -8.20
C PHE A 70 0.42 1.92 -8.10
N VAL A 71 -0.85 1.53 -8.22
CA VAL A 71 -1.28 0.15 -8.10
C VAL A 71 -2.25 -0.24 -9.20
N HIS A 72 -2.40 -1.55 -9.42
CA HIS A 72 -3.50 -2.10 -10.20
C HIS A 72 -4.20 -3.24 -9.44
N PRO A 73 -5.51 -3.48 -9.66
CA PRO A 73 -6.17 -4.66 -9.11
C PRO A 73 -5.48 -5.96 -9.58
N VAL A 74 -5.40 -6.95 -8.70
CA VAL A 74 -4.96 -8.30 -9.10
C VAL A 74 -5.88 -8.83 -10.21
N GLY A 75 -5.30 -9.22 -11.36
CA GLY A 75 -6.03 -9.72 -12.51
C GLY A 75 -6.55 -8.64 -13.49
N ARG A 76 -6.34 -7.35 -13.23
CA ARG A 76 -6.69 -6.24 -14.13
C ARG A 76 -5.56 -5.21 -14.21
N ALA A 77 -4.52 -5.53 -14.98
CA ALA A 77 -3.34 -4.67 -15.14
C ALA A 77 -3.59 -3.44 -16.05
N ASP A 78 -4.75 -3.38 -16.70
CA ASP A 78 -5.22 -2.26 -17.52
C ASP A 78 -5.70 -1.05 -16.70
N ILE A 79 -5.91 -1.23 -15.39
CA ILE A 79 -6.39 -0.19 -14.48
C ILE A 79 -5.25 0.21 -13.56
N VAL A 80 -4.74 1.44 -13.68
CA VAL A 80 -3.67 1.96 -12.83
C VAL A 80 -4.18 3.16 -12.04
N ILE A 81 -4.10 3.06 -10.71
CA ILE A 81 -4.65 4.06 -9.80
C ILE A 81 -3.62 4.42 -8.72
N PRO A 82 -3.38 5.70 -8.43
CA PRO A 82 -2.58 6.09 -7.28
C PRO A 82 -3.38 5.93 -5.99
N VAL A 83 -2.78 5.33 -4.96
CA VAL A 83 -3.41 5.09 -3.66
C VAL A 83 -2.45 5.52 -2.55
N ASP A 84 -2.95 6.24 -1.54
CA ASP A 84 -2.13 6.64 -0.39
C ASP A 84 -1.51 5.40 0.29
N HIS A 85 -0.19 5.43 0.54
CA HIS A 85 0.53 4.32 1.18
C HIS A 85 -0.10 3.86 2.50
N ARG A 86 -0.76 4.74 3.26
CA ARG A 86 -1.44 4.44 4.54
C ARG A 86 -2.72 3.64 4.37
N GLN A 87 -3.28 3.63 3.16
CA GLN A 87 -4.45 2.83 2.81
C GLN A 87 -4.06 1.43 2.34
N LEU A 88 -2.76 1.12 2.33
CA LEU A 88 -2.22 -0.15 1.88
C LEU A 88 -1.48 -0.85 3.01
N ALA A 89 -1.65 -2.17 3.04
CA ALA A 89 -0.82 -3.04 3.84
C ALA A 89 -0.31 -4.20 3.00
N LEU A 90 0.95 -4.52 3.22
CA LEU A 90 1.67 -5.53 2.49
C LEU A 90 1.13 -6.92 2.81
N GLU A 91 0.80 -7.68 1.77
CA GLU A 91 0.35 -9.05 1.95
C GLU A 91 1.52 -9.92 2.45
N PRO A 92 1.33 -10.72 3.51
CA PRO A 92 2.36 -11.62 4.01
C PRO A 92 2.81 -12.59 2.91
N ARG A 93 4.12 -12.78 2.76
CA ARG A 93 4.64 -13.83 1.88
C ARG A 93 4.39 -15.19 2.55
N ARG A 94 3.52 -16.01 1.95
CA ARG A 94 3.36 -17.43 2.31
C ARG A 94 4.47 -18.28 1.70
#